data_AF-A0A5J4WQV3-F1
#
_entry.id   AF-A0A5J4WQV3-F1
#
_cell.length_a   1.000
_cell.length_b   1.000
_cell.length_c   1.000
_cell.angle_alpha   90.00
_cell.angle_beta   90.00
_cell.angle_gamma   90.00
#
_symmetry.space_group_name_H-M   'P 1'
#
loop_
_entity.id
_entity.type
_entity.pdbx_description
1 polymer ?
#
loop_
_entity_poly.entity_id
_entity_poly.type
_entity_poly.pdbx_seq_one_letter_code
_entity_poly.pdbx_strand_id
1 'polypeptide(L)'
;MALGFFLAALLAVALTLVLLLIFGNQPGFRGTPIQKAYLCIFGNQKEEKHTDDEDEDAGCCQRCMNYVQFKKNPITMIFYFLLATGSAFGYYYGIAPFVDGEHVSKIHKYLVPFMIAIAVNLFIMACAAYEGRVTKSNSEVFELIYPYDGVLYTQWRYCKKCNIMRFVLYIYI
;
A
#
# COMPACT_ATOMS: atom_id res chain seq x y z
N MET A 1 32.78 -15.54 -1.48
CA MET A 1 32.78 -14.50 -0.41
C MET A 1 32.28 -13.15 -0.92
N ALA A 2 32.83 -12.58 -1.99
CA ALA A 2 32.38 -11.28 -2.54
C ALA A 2 30.89 -11.22 -2.95
N LEU A 3 30.37 -12.30 -3.57
CA LEU A 3 28.94 -12.40 -3.93
C LEU A 3 28.02 -12.33 -2.71
N GLY A 4 28.43 -12.94 -1.59
CA GLY A 4 27.66 -12.93 -0.35
C GLY A 4 27.60 -11.53 0.28
N PHE A 5 28.73 -10.80 0.29
CA PHE A 5 28.76 -9.41 0.75
C PHE A 5 27.94 -8.49 -0.15
N PHE A 6 27.97 -8.70 -1.46
CA PHE A 6 27.18 -7.92 -2.40
C PHE A 6 25.67 -8.15 -2.20
N LEU A 7 25.24 -9.40 -2.08
CA LEU A 7 23.84 -9.75 -1.79
C LEU A 7 23.39 -9.22 -0.43
N ALA A 8 24.24 -9.30 0.60
CA ALA A 8 23.95 -8.76 1.92
C ALA A 8 23.82 -7.23 1.91
N ALA A 9 24.70 -6.54 1.18
CA ALA A 9 24.63 -5.09 1.02
C ALA A 9 23.35 -4.67 0.27
N LEU A 10 23.00 -5.38 -0.80
CA LEU A 10 21.79 -5.11 -1.57
C LEU A 10 20.52 -5.33 -0.74
N LEU A 11 20.50 -6.39 0.07
CA LEU A 11 19.40 -6.68 0.98
C LEU A 11 19.30 -5.62 2.10
N ALA A 12 20.43 -5.18 2.66
CA ALA A 12 20.45 -4.11 3.66
C ALA A 12 19.92 -2.78 3.11
N VAL A 13 20.31 -2.41 1.88
CA VAL A 13 19.79 -1.21 1.19
C VAL A 13 18.29 -1.33 0.88
N ALA A 14 17.83 -2.51 0.47
CA ALA A 14 16.41 -2.74 0.24
C ALA A 14 15.60 -2.61 1.54
N LEU A 15 16.09 -3.18 2.64
CA LEU A 15 15.43 -3.08 3.95
C LEU A 15 15.39 -1.63 4.46
N THR A 16 16.48 -0.87 4.32
CA THR A 16 16.47 0.54 4.75
C THR A 16 15.53 1.39 3.90
N LEU A 17 15.42 1.15 2.60
CA LEU A 17 14.44 1.80 1.73
C LEU A 17 13.00 1.46 2.12
N VAL A 18 12.70 0.19 2.42
CA VAL A 18 11.37 -0.23 2.87
C VAL A 18 11.01 0.43 4.21
N LEU A 19 11.95 0.47 5.16
CA LEU A 19 11.74 1.16 6.45
C LEU A 19 11.47 2.66 6.26
N LEU A 20 12.20 3.32 5.36
CA LEU A 20 11.95 4.73 5.04
C LEU A 20 10.58 4.92 4.39
N LEU A 21 10.15 4.03 3.49
CA LEU A 21 8.84 4.13 2.86
C LEU A 21 7.67 3.92 3.85
N ILE A 22 7.82 2.99 4.80
CA ILE A 22 6.76 2.67 5.77
C ILE A 22 6.68 3.74 6.87
N PHE A 23 7.83 4.12 7.45
CA PHE A 23 7.86 4.97 8.64
C PHE A 23 8.14 6.45 8.34
N GLY A 24 8.70 6.77 7.17
CA GLY A 24 9.18 8.12 6.87
C GLY A 24 8.10 9.20 6.83
N ASN A 25 6.86 8.87 6.47
CA ASN A 25 5.74 9.82 6.41
C ASN A 25 4.76 9.71 7.59
N GLN A 26 5.07 8.91 8.62
CA GLN A 26 4.19 8.75 9.78
C GLN A 26 4.28 9.97 10.72
N PRO A 27 3.14 10.47 11.25
CA PRO A 27 3.12 11.66 12.10
C PRO A 27 3.92 11.50 13.41
N GLY A 28 4.08 10.26 13.89
CA GLY A 28 4.86 9.96 15.10
C GLY A 28 6.39 10.12 14.96
N PHE A 29 6.93 10.20 13.75
CA PHE A 29 8.38 10.33 13.49
C PHE A 29 8.79 11.74 13.06
N ARG A 30 7.92 12.75 13.25
CA ARG A 30 8.19 14.14 12.88
C ARG A 30 9.45 14.68 13.62
N GLY A 31 10.40 15.24 12.88
CA GLY A 31 11.66 15.81 13.39
C GLY A 31 12.83 14.82 13.56
N THR A 32 12.61 13.51 13.36
CA THR A 32 13.64 12.49 13.50
C THR A 32 14.60 12.46 12.29
N PRO A 33 15.82 11.89 12.44
CA PRO A 33 16.73 11.70 11.30
C PRO A 33 16.13 10.81 10.20
N ILE A 34 15.24 9.88 10.57
CA ILE A 34 14.50 9.01 9.64
C ILE A 34 13.61 9.85 8.72
N GLN A 35 12.83 10.76 9.29
CA GLN A 35 11.99 11.67 8.48
C GLN A 35 12.85 12.60 7.62
N LYS A 36 13.99 13.11 8.13
CA LYS A 36 14.89 13.92 7.32
C LYS A 36 15.49 13.14 6.15
N ALA A 37 15.89 11.89 6.36
CA ALA A 37 16.38 11.01 5.29
C ALA A 37 15.28 10.71 4.27
N TYR A 38 14.04 10.46 4.73
CA TYR A 38 12.87 10.31 3.88
C TYR A 38 12.62 11.58 3.04
N LEU A 39 12.60 12.77 3.65
CA LEU A 39 12.40 14.04 2.96
C LEU A 39 13.56 14.39 2.01
N CYS A 40 14.79 13.96 2.32
CA CYS A 40 15.95 14.16 1.44
C CYS A 40 15.86 13.31 0.16
N ILE A 41 15.30 12.10 0.26
CA ILE A 41 15.19 11.17 -0.87
C ILE A 41 13.89 11.38 -1.65
N PHE A 42 12.77 11.55 -0.95
CA PHE A 42 11.42 11.61 -1.52
C PHE A 42 10.86 13.03 -1.63
N GLY A 43 11.62 14.04 -1.18
CA GLY A 43 11.16 15.43 -1.20
C GLY A 43 10.06 15.71 -0.17
N ASN A 44 9.80 16.99 0.04
CA ASN A 44 8.73 17.44 0.92
C ASN A 44 7.39 17.22 0.22
N GLN A 45 6.75 16.07 0.43
CA GLN A 45 5.33 15.95 0.17
C GLN A 45 4.62 16.87 1.17
N LYS A 46 4.36 18.12 0.77
CA LYS A 46 3.28 18.89 1.39
C LYS A 46 2.07 17.97 1.35
N GLU A 47 1.36 17.84 2.46
CA GLU A 47 0.03 17.23 2.47
C GLU A 47 -0.80 18.02 1.44
N GLU A 48 -0.81 17.51 0.21
CA GLU A 48 -1.53 18.10 -0.91
C GLU A 48 -2.99 18.04 -0.48
N LYS A 49 -3.56 19.21 -0.17
CA LYS A 49 -4.99 19.37 -0.20
C LYS A 49 -5.43 18.78 -1.52
N HIS A 50 -6.18 17.68 -1.46
CA HIS A 50 -6.70 16.98 -2.62
C HIS A 50 -7.80 17.84 -3.25
N THR A 51 -7.42 18.98 -3.82
CA THR A 51 -8.17 19.75 -4.79
C THR A 51 -7.84 19.13 -6.14
N ASP A 52 -8.87 18.72 -6.87
CA ASP A 52 -8.83 17.96 -8.14
C ASP A 52 -8.16 18.73 -9.31
N ASP A 53 -7.31 19.72 -9.01
CA ASP A 53 -6.91 20.80 -9.91
C ASP A 53 -5.39 21.00 -10.07
N GLU A 54 -4.53 20.19 -9.44
CA GLU A 54 -3.05 20.40 -9.51
C GLU A 54 -2.30 19.40 -10.43
N ASP A 55 -3.00 18.62 -11.26
CA ASP A 55 -2.34 17.66 -12.15
C ASP A 55 -1.67 18.28 -13.40
N GLU A 56 -1.87 19.57 -13.70
CA GLU A 56 -1.26 20.19 -14.89
C GLU A 56 0.23 20.57 -14.72
N ASP A 57 0.69 20.88 -13.50
CA ASP A 57 2.08 21.35 -13.23
C ASP A 57 2.91 20.42 -12.32
N ALA A 58 2.44 19.19 -12.05
CA ALA A 58 3.22 18.23 -11.28
C ALA A 58 4.40 17.68 -12.12
N GLY A 59 5.64 18.03 -11.72
CA GLY A 59 6.85 17.53 -12.37
C GLY A 59 6.92 16.01 -12.45
N CYS A 60 7.68 15.47 -13.43
CA CYS A 60 7.77 14.03 -13.72
C CYS A 60 8.08 13.17 -12.46
N CYS A 61 8.96 13.65 -11.59
CA CYS A 61 9.32 12.96 -10.34
C CYS A 61 8.12 12.82 -9.38
N GLN A 62 7.32 13.89 -9.22
CA GLN A 62 6.12 13.88 -8.38
C GLN A 62 5.06 12.93 -8.94
N ARG A 63 4.88 12.89 -10.26
CA ARG A 63 3.98 11.94 -10.92
C ARG A 63 4.43 10.49 -10.71
N CYS A 64 5.72 10.20 -10.82
CA CYS A 64 6.26 8.87 -10.55
C CYS A 64 6.05 8.46 -9.08
N MET A 65 6.31 9.35 -8.13
CA MET A 65 6.08 9.08 -6.71
C MET A 65 4.60 8.85 -6.42
N ASN A 66 3.72 9.69 -6.97
CA ASN A 66 2.29 9.56 -6.80
C ASN A 66 1.76 8.22 -7.37
N TYR A 67 2.31 7.80 -8.52
CA TYR A 67 2.01 6.50 -9.11
C TYR A 67 2.48 5.32 -8.23
N VAL A 68 3.67 5.40 -7.65
CA VAL A 68 4.23 4.32 -6.81
C VAL A 68 3.51 4.22 -5.45
N GLN A 69 3.12 5.35 -4.86
CA GLN A 69 2.62 5.38 -3.48
C GLN A 69 1.09 5.34 -3.37
N PHE A 70 0.36 6.07 -4.22
CA PHE A 70 -1.07 6.30 -4.02
C PHE A 70 -1.96 5.65 -5.07
N LYS A 71 -1.39 5.15 -6.17
CA LYS A 71 -2.14 4.41 -7.19
C LYS A 71 -1.90 2.90 -7.05
N LYS A 72 -2.93 2.14 -7.39
CA LYS A 72 -2.82 0.69 -7.53
C LYS A 72 -1.83 0.37 -8.64
N ASN A 73 -0.68 -0.19 -8.28
CA ASN A 73 0.34 -0.60 -9.24
C ASN A 73 0.16 -2.08 -9.61
N PRO A 74 -0.28 -2.41 -10.84
CA PRO A 74 -0.48 -3.80 -11.26
C PRO A 74 0.82 -4.61 -11.25
N ILE A 75 1.97 -3.96 -11.46
CA ILE A 75 3.28 -4.62 -11.43
C ILE A 75 3.58 -5.16 -10.03
N THR A 76 3.31 -4.36 -8.99
CA THR A 76 3.50 -4.77 -7.60
C THR A 76 2.58 -5.94 -7.24
N MET A 77 1.32 -5.92 -7.70
CA MET A 77 0.37 -7.01 -7.47
C MET A 77 0.84 -8.32 -8.12
N ILE A 78 1.27 -8.27 -9.39
CA ILE A 78 1.79 -9.43 -10.12
C ILE A 78 3.05 -9.97 -9.43
N PHE A 79 3.97 -9.09 -9.01
CA PHE A 79 5.19 -9.47 -8.31
C PHE A 79 4.90 -10.21 -7.00
N TYR A 80 4.02 -9.68 -6.15
CA TYR A 80 3.63 -10.33 -4.90
C TYR A 80 2.93 -11.67 -5.14
N PHE A 81 2.05 -11.74 -6.14
CA PHE A 81 1.37 -12.98 -6.50
C PHE A 81 2.36 -14.07 -6.95
N LEU A 82 3.32 -13.72 -7.82
CA LEU A 82 4.37 -14.63 -8.27
C LEU A 82 5.28 -15.07 -7.11
N LEU A 83 5.59 -14.18 -6.17
CA LEU A 83 6.41 -14.53 -5.02
C LEU A 83 5.67 -15.49 -4.08
N ALA A 84 4.40 -15.21 -3.78
CA ALA A 84 3.57 -16.05 -2.91
C ALA A 84 3.31 -17.43 -3.53
N THR A 85 2.88 -17.47 -4.79
CA THR A 85 2.63 -18.75 -5.48
C THR A 85 3.93 -19.48 -5.80
N GLY A 86 4.96 -18.78 -6.27
CA GLY A 86 6.27 -19.35 -6.59
C GLY A 86 6.98 -19.96 -5.38
N SER A 87 6.89 -19.33 -4.20
CA SER A 87 7.42 -19.91 -2.96
C SER A 87 6.64 -21.16 -2.53
N ALA A 88 5.31 -21.15 -2.65
CA ALA A 88 4.49 -22.34 -2.40
C ALA A 88 4.85 -23.48 -3.36
N PHE A 89 4.96 -23.21 -4.66
CA PHE A 89 5.38 -24.19 -5.66
C PHE A 89 6.79 -24.72 -5.38
N GLY A 90 7.74 -23.82 -5.08
CA GLY A 90 9.11 -24.18 -4.74
C GLY A 90 9.20 -25.06 -3.49
N TYR A 91 8.34 -24.82 -2.50
CA TYR A 91 8.22 -25.68 -1.33
C TYR A 91 7.74 -27.09 -1.71
N TYR A 92 6.60 -27.22 -2.40
CA TYR A 92 6.01 -28.53 -2.70
C TYR A 92 6.83 -29.40 -3.66
N TYR A 93 7.39 -28.79 -4.69
CA TYR A 93 8.16 -29.53 -5.71
C TYR A 93 9.63 -29.65 -5.35
N GLY A 94 10.18 -28.70 -4.60
CA GLY A 94 11.59 -28.65 -4.26
C GLY A 94 11.89 -29.24 -2.89
N ILE A 95 11.30 -28.71 -1.83
CA ILE A 95 11.73 -28.94 -0.44
C ILE A 95 10.96 -30.09 0.22
N ALA A 96 9.64 -30.12 0.04
CA ALA A 96 8.74 -31.09 0.63
C ALA A 96 9.17 -32.57 0.44
N PRO A 97 9.64 -33.05 -0.73
CA PRO A 97 10.07 -34.44 -0.86
C PRO A 97 11.29 -34.80 0.01
N PHE A 98 12.11 -33.82 0.39
CA PHE A 98 13.30 -34.06 1.22
C PHE A 98 13.05 -33.83 2.72
N VAL A 99 12.11 -32.93 3.06
CA VAL A 99 11.87 -32.50 4.45
C VAL A 99 10.62 -33.15 5.07
N ASP A 100 9.54 -33.31 4.30
CA ASP A 100 8.21 -33.70 4.81
C ASP A 100 8.01 -35.22 4.89
N GLY A 101 9.07 -35.98 5.14
CA GLY A 101 9.06 -37.45 5.26
C GLY A 101 8.20 -37.96 6.42
N GLU A 102 8.75 -38.78 7.31
CA GLU A 102 7.98 -39.33 8.43
C GLU A 102 7.72 -38.32 9.57
N HIS A 103 8.39 -37.17 9.54
CA HIS A 103 8.42 -36.23 10.68
C HIS A 103 7.22 -35.29 10.69
N VAL A 104 6.53 -35.13 9.55
CA VAL A 104 5.41 -34.20 9.40
C VAL A 104 4.09 -34.97 9.44
N SER A 105 3.24 -34.60 10.40
CA SER A 105 1.90 -35.19 10.54
C SER A 105 1.09 -35.07 9.25
N LYS A 106 0.33 -36.12 8.92
CA LYS A 106 -0.52 -36.17 7.70
C LYS A 106 -1.49 -34.99 7.60
N ILE A 107 -1.87 -34.40 8.74
CA ILE A 107 -2.74 -33.22 8.78
C ILE A 107 -2.11 -31.99 8.11
N HIS A 108 -0.79 -31.82 8.22
CA HIS A 108 -0.09 -30.68 7.63
C HIS A 108 -0.13 -30.74 6.10
N LYS A 109 -0.15 -31.94 5.51
CA LYS A 109 -0.28 -32.13 4.06
C LYS A 109 -1.56 -31.53 3.48
N TYR A 110 -2.62 -31.42 4.30
CA TYR A 110 -3.91 -30.83 3.89
C TYR A 110 -4.10 -29.41 4.43
N LEU A 111 -3.59 -29.11 5.63
CA LEU A 111 -3.71 -27.79 6.24
C LEU A 111 -2.89 -26.73 5.50
N VAL A 112 -1.64 -27.05 5.13
CA VAL A 112 -0.75 -26.10 4.46
C VAL A 112 -1.31 -25.61 3.11
N PRO A 113 -1.74 -26.48 2.16
CA PRO A 113 -2.28 -26.00 0.90
C PRO A 113 -3.62 -25.26 1.10
N PHE A 114 -4.42 -25.65 2.09
CA PHE A 114 -5.65 -24.97 2.43
C PHE A 114 -5.41 -23.53 2.91
N MET A 115 -4.44 -23.32 3.80
CA MET A 115 -4.07 -21.98 4.29
C MET A 115 -3.49 -21.11 3.17
N ILE A 116 -2.66 -21.67 2.29
CA ILE A 116 -2.13 -20.96 1.11
C ILE A 116 -3.28 -20.53 0.19
N ALA A 117 -4.25 -21.43 -0.07
CA ALA A 117 -5.40 -21.11 -0.89
C ALA A 117 -6.23 -19.96 -0.29
N ILE A 118 -6.47 -19.96 1.03
CA ILE A 118 -7.16 -18.86 1.71
C ILE A 118 -6.37 -17.55 1.56
N ALA A 119 -5.06 -17.57 1.79
CA ALA A 119 -4.23 -16.38 1.70
C ALA A 119 -4.25 -15.77 0.28
N VAL A 120 -4.16 -16.60 -0.76
CA VAL A 120 -4.26 -16.16 -2.16
C VAL A 120 -5.64 -15.58 -2.47
N ASN A 121 -6.71 -16.20 -1.99
CA ASN A 121 -8.07 -15.67 -2.18
C ASN A 121 -8.25 -14.31 -1.51
N LEU A 122 -7.81 -14.17 -0.26
CA LEU A 122 -7.84 -12.89 0.46
C LEU A 122 -7.02 -11.82 -0.26
N PHE A 123 -5.85 -12.18 -0.79
CA PHE A 123 -5.04 -11.28 -1.60
C PHE A 123 -5.77 -10.81 -2.86
N ILE A 124 -6.40 -11.71 -3.61
CA ILE A 124 -7.18 -11.35 -4.81
C ILE A 124 -8.34 -10.43 -4.45
N MET A 125 -9.07 -10.72 -3.36
CA MET A 125 -10.14 -9.86 -2.86
C MET A 125 -9.61 -8.46 -2.48
N ALA A 126 -8.45 -8.39 -1.83
CA ALA A 126 -7.82 -7.12 -1.48
C ALA A 126 -7.40 -6.33 -2.74
N CYS A 127 -6.90 -6.99 -3.78
CA CYS A 127 -6.60 -6.35 -5.07
C CYS A 127 -7.86 -5.81 -5.76
N ALA A 128 -8.99 -6.52 -5.65
CA ALA A 128 -10.27 -6.14 -6.23
C ALA A 128 -11.02 -5.05 -5.44
N ALA A 129 -10.65 -4.82 -4.17
CA ALA A 129 -11.30 -3.83 -3.31
C ALA A 129 -11.27 -2.44 -3.93
N TYR A 130 -12.36 -1.68 -3.85
CA TYR A 130 -12.51 -0.40 -4.54
C TYR A 130 -11.49 0.66 -4.07
N GLU A 131 -11.08 1.57 -4.95
CA GLU A 131 -10.03 2.55 -4.70
C GLU A 131 -10.42 3.72 -3.77
N GLY A 132 -11.57 3.65 -3.10
CA GLY A 132 -12.04 4.68 -2.16
C GLY A 132 -12.28 6.07 -2.77
N ARG A 133 -12.17 6.23 -4.10
CA ARG A 133 -12.39 7.52 -4.77
C ARG A 133 -13.87 7.80 -4.90
N VAL A 134 -14.30 8.93 -4.34
CA VAL A 134 -15.65 9.44 -4.53
C VAL A 134 -15.71 10.17 -5.88
N THR A 135 -16.54 9.68 -6.78
CA THR A 135 -16.87 10.27 -8.08
C THR A 135 -18.31 10.74 -8.09
N LYS A 136 -18.70 11.55 -9.07
CA LYS A 136 -20.08 12.07 -9.17
C LYS A 136 -21.13 10.95 -9.29
N SER A 137 -20.77 9.79 -9.84
CA SER A 137 -21.68 8.66 -10.00
C SER A 137 -21.86 7.84 -8.72
N ASN A 138 -20.90 7.90 -7.79
CA ASN A 138 -20.94 7.12 -6.55
C ASN A 138 -21.20 7.98 -5.29
N SER A 139 -21.17 9.32 -5.41
CA SER A 139 -21.28 10.24 -4.28
C SER A 139 -22.58 10.07 -3.50
N GLU A 140 -23.71 9.87 -4.19
CA GLU A 140 -25.02 9.67 -3.54
C GLU A 140 -25.04 8.38 -2.70
N VAL A 141 -24.42 7.32 -3.21
CA VAL A 141 -24.33 6.02 -2.51
C VAL A 141 -23.43 6.15 -1.29
N PHE A 142 -22.29 6.84 -1.41
CA PHE A 142 -21.40 7.06 -0.27
C PHE A 142 -22.03 7.93 0.80
N GLU A 143 -22.80 8.96 0.44
CA GLU A 143 -23.54 9.81 1.37
C GLU A 143 -24.61 9.01 2.14
N LEU A 144 -25.24 8.02 1.50
CA LEU A 144 -26.20 7.12 2.15
C LEU A 144 -25.53 6.14 3.10
N ILE A 145 -24.41 5.52 2.70
CA ILE A 145 -23.70 4.51 3.50
C ILE A 145 -22.99 5.16 4.69
N TYR A 146 -22.44 6.36 4.49
CA TYR A 146 -21.70 7.12 5.49
C TYR A 146 -22.35 8.49 5.71
N PRO A 147 -23.48 8.55 6.43
CA PRO A 147 -24.12 9.82 6.73
C PRO A 147 -23.18 10.69 7.55
N TYR A 148 -23.20 11.99 7.28
CA TYR A 148 -22.35 12.95 7.96
C TYR A 148 -22.66 13.00 9.47
N ASP A 149 -21.65 12.68 10.29
CA ASP A 149 -21.76 12.64 11.75
C ASP A 149 -21.35 13.95 12.44
N GLY A 150 -20.72 14.87 11.70
CA GLY A 150 -20.24 16.15 12.22
C GLY A 150 -19.09 16.04 13.22
N VAL A 151 -18.48 14.85 13.39
CA VAL A 151 -17.43 14.61 14.40
C VAL A 151 -16.07 15.04 13.89
N LEU A 152 -15.68 14.60 12.69
CA LEU A 152 -14.37 14.89 12.11
C LEU A 152 -14.34 16.20 11.35
N TYR A 153 -15.47 16.60 10.77
CA TYR A 153 -15.60 17.79 9.96
C TYR A 153 -16.79 18.58 10.52
N THR A 154 -16.64 19.90 10.61
CA THR A 154 -17.68 20.78 11.19
C THR A 154 -18.51 21.46 10.11
N GLN A 155 -18.01 21.53 8.88
CA GLN A 155 -18.66 22.18 7.76
C GLN A 155 -18.57 21.34 6.48
N TRP A 156 -19.57 21.51 5.63
CA TRP A 156 -19.60 20.96 4.28
C TRP A 156 -19.71 22.09 3.26
N ARG A 157 -19.10 21.90 2.08
CA ARG A 157 -19.23 22.82 0.93
C ARG A 157 -19.37 22.01 -0.35
N TYR A 158 -20.15 22.51 -1.31
CA TYR A 158 -20.13 21.95 -2.65
C TYR A 158 -18.86 22.40 -3.40
N CYS A 159 -18.19 21.44 -4.01
CA CYS A 159 -17.10 21.65 -4.96
C CYS A 159 -17.62 22.44 -6.17
N LYS A 160 -17.03 23.60 -6.49
CA LYS A 160 -17.51 24.45 -7.61
C LYS A 160 -17.40 23.78 -8.99
N LYS A 161 -16.42 22.90 -9.18
CA LYS A 161 -16.18 22.21 -10.46
C LYS A 161 -17.01 20.93 -10.59
N CYS A 162 -16.96 20.10 -9.56
CA CYS A 162 -17.53 18.76 -9.56
C CYS A 162 -18.96 18.68 -9.00
N ASN A 163 -19.40 19.72 -8.28
CA ASN A 163 -20.69 19.83 -7.59
C ASN A 163 -20.99 18.67 -6.62
N ILE A 164 -19.92 18.03 -6.12
CA ILE A 164 -19.96 17.00 -5.10
C ILE A 164 -19.80 17.66 -3.72
N MET A 165 -20.53 17.16 -2.72
CA MET A 165 -20.40 17.60 -1.33
C MET A 165 -19.01 17.22 -0.80
N ARG A 166 -18.26 18.19 -0.29
CA ARG A 166 -16.95 18.00 0.35
C ARG A 166 -17.00 18.48 1.79
N PHE A 167 -16.47 17.66 2.68
CA PHE A 167 -16.32 18.02 4.08
C PHE A 167 -15.00 18.75 4.29
N VAL A 168 -15.05 19.91 4.94
CA VAL A 168 -13.89 20.77 5.17
C VAL A 168 -13.52 20.71 6.64
N LEU A 169 -12.29 20.28 6.92
CA LEU A 169 -11.78 20.20 8.27
C LEU A 169 -11.29 21.60 8.65
N TYR A 170 -12.11 22.33 9.40
CA TYR A 170 -11.65 23.56 10.04
C TYR A 170 -10.90 23.17 11.31
N ILE A 171 -9.60 22.97 11.18
CA ILE A 171 -8.72 23.02 12.34
C ILE A 171 -8.64 24.49 12.74
N TYR A 172 -9.36 24.88 13.79
CA TYR A 172 -9.05 26.10 14.53
C TYR A 172 -7.72 25.85 15.26
N ILE A 173 -6.60 26.20 14.62
CA ILE A 173 -5.31 26.46 15.27
C ILE A 173 -4.98 27.93 15.03
#